data_AF-A0A1B8ZYL5-F1
#
_entry.id   AF-A0A1B8ZYL5-F1
#
_cell.length_a   1.000
_cell.length_b   1.000
_cell.length_c   1.000
_cell.angle_alpha   90.00
_cell.angle_beta   90.00
_cell.angle_gamma   90.00
#
_symmetry.space_group_name_H-M   'P 1'
#
loop_
_entity.id
_entity.type
_entity.pdbx_description
1 polymer ?
#
loop_
_entity_poly.entity_id
_entity_poly.type
_entity_poly.pdbx_seq_one_letter_code
_entity_poly.pdbx_strand_id
1 'polypeptide(L)'
;MNIKRIVILFIIFITIYSCKNQESGLIFKQNISNEFVYITPDMYSESRDSLKIDIPLEFYIKNNSNTNYDFVGTKFFINKEYISLGDYENIDKNTKEAKREDWEISKGEDNMITSRIEKLYIDMDDAKKIFKKYAVNKDIENFRDSAKIVSYKEFRKDFPEIIKKMEKVPDTVQVTTRDNGKKNYESKKFKISW
;
A
#
# COMPACT_ATOMS: atom_id res chain seq x y z
N MET A 1 17.59 -18.21 50.22
CA MET A 1 16.85 -17.40 49.22
C MET A 1 15.41 -17.89 49.19
N ASN A 2 14.42 -17.02 49.43
CA ASN A 2 13.03 -17.43 49.69
C ASN A 2 12.35 -17.92 48.40
N ILE A 3 11.72 -19.10 48.38
CA ILE A 3 11.11 -19.72 47.17
C ILE A 3 10.17 -18.74 46.45
N LYS A 4 9.42 -17.93 47.20
CA LYS A 4 8.56 -16.87 46.64
C LYS A 4 9.33 -15.83 45.81
N ARG A 5 10.54 -15.46 46.22
CA ARG A 5 11.41 -14.52 45.46
C ARG A 5 11.94 -15.15 44.17
N ILE A 6 12.21 -16.46 44.17
CA ILE A 6 12.66 -17.19 42.99
C ILE A 6 11.54 -17.28 41.94
N VAL A 7 10.32 -17.59 42.37
CA VAL A 7 9.14 -17.63 41.48
C VAL A 7 8.85 -16.26 40.87
N ILE A 8 8.92 -15.18 41.65
CA ILE A 8 8.73 -13.81 41.15
C ILE A 8 9.80 -13.45 40.12
N LEU A 9 11.07 -13.76 40.38
CA LEU A 9 12.16 -13.51 39.43
C LEU A 9 11.99 -14.31 38.13
N PHE A 10 11.51 -15.55 38.21
CA PHE A 10 11.27 -16.39 37.05
C PHE A 10 10.10 -15.87 36.18
N ILE A 11 9.01 -15.40 36.79
CA ILE A 11 7.88 -14.76 36.08
C ILE A 11 8.32 -13.46 35.39
N ILE A 12 9.13 -12.64 36.06
CA ILE A 12 9.71 -11.42 35.47
C ILE A 12 10.62 -11.79 34.28
N PHE A 13 11.43 -12.84 34.41
CA PHE A 13 12.31 -13.28 33.32
C PHE A 13 11.50 -13.79 32.11
N ILE A 14 10.45 -14.60 32.34
CA ILE A 14 9.58 -15.11 31.26
C ILE A 14 8.82 -13.98 30.56
N THR A 15 8.30 -13.02 31.31
CA THR A 15 7.56 -11.88 30.72
C THR A 15 8.47 -10.97 29.89
N ILE A 16 9.71 -10.70 30.34
CA ILE A 16 10.70 -9.94 29.56
C ILE A 16 11.15 -10.73 28.31
N TYR A 17 11.35 -12.04 28.42
CA TYR A 17 11.75 -12.88 27.28
C TYR A 17 10.64 -13.03 26.24
N SER A 18 9.37 -13.11 26.68
CA SER A 18 8.21 -13.17 25.80
C SER A 18 7.98 -11.86 25.03
N CYS A 19 8.28 -10.70 25.63
CA CYS A 19 8.18 -9.41 24.92
C CYS A 19 9.30 -9.21 23.88
N LYS A 20 10.52 -9.74 24.10
CA LYS A 20 11.61 -9.61 23.12
C LYS A 20 11.37 -10.35 21.80
N ASN A 21 10.53 -11.39 21.81
CA ASN A 21 10.22 -12.18 20.62
C ASN A 21 9.02 -11.66 19.81
N GLN A 22 8.42 -10.52 20.20
CA GLN A 22 7.09 -10.16 19.73
C GLN A 22 7.06 -9.40 18.38
N GLU A 23 8.21 -8.98 17.83
CA GLU A 23 8.29 -8.28 16.53
C GLU A 23 9.47 -8.72 15.66
N SER A 24 9.84 -10.01 15.68
CA SER A 24 10.83 -10.51 14.71
C SER A 24 10.17 -10.69 13.33
N GLY A 25 10.73 -10.05 12.29
CA GLY A 25 10.26 -10.19 10.91
C GLY A 25 10.15 -8.86 10.16
N LEU A 26 9.52 -8.90 8.98
CA LEU A 26 9.21 -7.72 8.20
C LEU A 26 7.93 -7.05 8.75
N ILE A 27 8.06 -5.82 9.23
CA ILE A 27 6.92 -4.95 9.53
C ILE A 27 6.46 -4.33 8.21
N PHE A 28 5.15 -4.38 7.97
CA PHE A 28 4.50 -3.75 6.83
C PHE A 28 3.26 -3.01 7.34
N LYS A 29 3.23 -1.68 7.16
CA LYS A 29 2.15 -0.81 7.64
C LYS A 29 1.73 0.15 6.53
N GLN A 30 0.43 0.23 6.25
CA GLN A 30 -0.09 1.21 5.33
C GLN A 30 -0.22 2.58 6.02
N ASN A 31 0.20 3.64 5.34
CA ASN A 31 0.04 5.03 5.73
C ASN A 31 -0.92 5.74 4.77
N ILE A 32 -1.58 6.79 5.25
CA ILE A 32 -2.37 7.67 4.39
C ILE A 32 -1.40 8.58 3.62
N SER A 33 -1.39 8.46 2.29
CA SER A 33 -0.50 9.23 1.43
C SER A 33 -0.84 10.71 1.37
N ASN A 34 0.19 11.56 1.34
CA ASN A 34 0.07 12.98 0.98
C ASN A 34 0.33 13.22 -0.51
N GLU A 35 0.60 12.18 -1.29
CA GLU A 35 0.74 12.29 -2.74
C GLU A 35 -0.60 12.56 -3.42
N PHE A 36 -0.52 13.08 -4.64
CA PHE A 36 -1.70 13.45 -5.41
C PHE A 36 -2.41 12.24 -5.99
N VAL A 37 -3.74 12.30 -5.93
CA VAL A 37 -4.66 11.52 -6.73
C VAL A 37 -4.70 12.10 -8.15
N TYR A 38 -4.71 11.23 -9.14
CA TYR A 38 -4.88 11.61 -10.54
C TYR A 38 -6.11 10.93 -11.13
N ILE A 39 -6.75 11.59 -12.08
CA ILE A 39 -7.82 11.01 -12.90
C ILE A 39 -7.37 11.05 -14.36
N THR A 40 -7.53 9.95 -15.08
CA THR A 40 -7.13 9.80 -16.48
C THR A 40 -8.28 9.23 -17.31
N PRO A 41 -8.40 9.62 -18.59
CA PRO A 41 -9.36 9.02 -19.50
C PRO A 41 -8.95 7.58 -19.81
N ASP A 42 -9.93 6.68 -19.94
CA ASP A 42 -9.69 5.38 -20.57
C ASP A 42 -9.78 5.52 -22.09
N MET A 43 -8.63 5.82 -22.71
CA MET A 43 -8.55 6.08 -24.16
C MET A 43 -8.94 4.88 -25.03
N TYR A 44 -8.99 3.68 -24.46
CA TYR A 44 -9.30 2.44 -25.17
C TYR A 44 -10.72 1.92 -24.89
N SER A 45 -11.46 2.54 -23.97
CA SER A 45 -12.84 2.17 -23.68
C SER A 45 -13.80 2.75 -24.71
N GLU A 46 -14.69 1.90 -25.24
CA GLU A 46 -15.70 2.29 -26.22
C GLU A 46 -16.79 3.18 -25.63
N SER A 47 -17.22 2.94 -24.39
CA SER A 47 -18.36 3.63 -23.79
C SER A 47 -18.00 4.88 -22.99
N ARG A 48 -16.72 5.03 -22.56
CA ARG A 48 -16.23 6.16 -21.73
C ARG A 48 -17.08 6.48 -20.49
N ASP A 49 -17.88 5.53 -20.01
CA ASP A 49 -18.79 5.72 -18.86
C ASP A 49 -18.07 5.83 -17.51
N SER A 50 -16.77 5.54 -17.51
CA SER A 50 -15.89 5.59 -16.35
C SER A 50 -14.54 6.20 -16.71
N LEU A 51 -13.90 6.80 -15.71
CA LEU A 51 -12.52 7.28 -15.81
C LEU A 51 -11.62 6.46 -14.89
N LYS A 52 -10.34 6.36 -15.26
CA LYS A 52 -9.34 5.75 -14.41
C LYS A 52 -9.01 6.72 -13.27
N ILE A 53 -8.84 6.19 -12.06
CA ILE A 53 -8.35 6.93 -10.91
C ILE A 53 -7.04 6.30 -10.45
N ASP A 54 -6.02 7.12 -10.23
CA ASP A 54 -4.76 6.69 -9.65
C ASP A 54 -4.72 7.18 -8.20
N ILE A 55 -4.79 6.21 -7.28
CA ILE A 55 -4.73 6.44 -5.83
C ILE A 55 -3.37 5.96 -5.30
N PRO A 56 -2.55 6.86 -4.72
CA PRO A 56 -1.28 6.47 -4.13
C PRO A 56 -1.47 5.74 -2.79
N LEU A 57 -1.03 4.49 -2.73
CA LEU A 57 -0.98 3.70 -1.50
C LEU A 57 0.43 3.77 -0.91
N GLU A 58 0.58 4.34 0.28
CA GLU A 58 1.88 4.41 0.95
C GLU A 58 2.05 3.28 1.96
N PHE A 59 3.20 2.62 1.93
CA PHE A 59 3.57 1.54 2.83
C PHE A 59 4.91 1.82 3.50
N TYR A 60 4.92 1.76 4.84
CA TYR A 60 6.13 1.68 5.63
C TYR A 60 6.53 0.22 5.80
N ILE A 61 7.78 -0.07 5.44
CA ILE A 61 8.39 -1.40 5.52
C ILE A 61 9.59 -1.30 6.44
N LYS A 62 9.71 -2.18 7.42
CA LYS A 62 10.90 -2.25 8.30
C LYS A 62 11.33 -3.68 8.51
N ASN A 63 12.62 -3.93 8.33
CA ASN A 63 13.21 -5.21 8.67
C ASN A 63 13.64 -5.23 10.15
N ASN A 64 12.80 -5.82 11.02
CA ASN A 64 13.13 -6.08 12.42
C ASN A 64 13.72 -7.48 12.65
N SER A 65 14.00 -8.24 11.59
CA SER A 65 14.58 -9.58 11.73
C SER A 65 16.09 -9.50 12.04
N ASN A 66 16.70 -10.66 12.27
CA ASN A 66 18.16 -10.78 12.42
C ASN A 66 18.88 -11.11 11.10
N THR A 67 18.15 -11.12 9.99
CA THR A 67 18.60 -11.51 8.64
C THR A 67 18.31 -10.40 7.63
N ASN A 68 19.04 -10.38 6.51
CA ASN A 68 18.65 -9.56 5.36
C ASN A 68 17.55 -10.29 4.59
N TYR A 69 16.62 -9.54 3.99
CA TYR A 69 15.76 -10.08 2.95
C TYR A 69 16.39 -9.78 1.60
N ASP A 70 16.70 -10.84 0.84
CA ASP A 70 17.23 -10.75 -0.53
C ASP A 70 16.10 -10.69 -1.58
N PHE A 71 14.86 -10.81 -1.13
CA PHE A 71 13.67 -10.61 -1.94
C PHE A 71 12.56 -10.04 -1.08
N VAL A 72 11.99 -8.93 -1.54
CA VAL A 72 10.70 -8.38 -1.12
C VAL A 72 9.93 -8.03 -2.39
N GLY A 73 8.73 -8.57 -2.50
CA GLY A 73 7.80 -8.26 -3.59
C GLY A 73 6.40 -8.04 -3.06
N THR A 74 5.63 -7.22 -3.75
CA THR A 74 4.19 -7.03 -3.47
C THR A 74 3.38 -7.59 -4.62
N LYS A 75 2.15 -8.04 -4.35
CA LYS A 75 1.13 -8.36 -5.36
C LYS A 75 -0.22 -7.87 -4.87
N PHE A 76 -0.95 -7.16 -5.72
CA PHE A 76 -2.26 -6.60 -5.37
C PHE A 76 -3.39 -7.54 -5.80
N PHE A 77 -4.41 -7.62 -4.95
CA PHE A 77 -5.68 -8.29 -5.22
C PHE A 77 -6.80 -7.29 -4.98
N ILE A 78 -7.31 -6.73 -6.08
CA ILE A 78 -8.23 -5.59 -6.10
C ILE A 78 -9.49 -6.02 -6.84
N ASN A 79 -10.65 -5.68 -6.32
CA ASN A 79 -11.94 -6.02 -6.92
C ASN A 79 -12.08 -7.52 -7.30
N LYS A 80 -11.57 -8.41 -6.44
CA LYS A 80 -11.53 -9.87 -6.62
C LYS A 80 -10.61 -10.38 -7.75
N GLU A 81 -9.74 -9.53 -8.28
CA GLU A 81 -8.79 -9.89 -9.33
C GLU A 81 -7.35 -9.64 -8.90
N TYR A 82 -6.43 -10.49 -9.35
CA TYR A 82 -5.01 -10.22 -9.20
C TYR A 82 -4.60 -9.17 -10.22
N ILE A 83 -3.97 -8.11 -9.73
CA ILE A 83 -3.36 -7.10 -10.57
C ILE A 83 -2.05 -7.66 -11.11
N SER A 84 -1.86 -7.61 -12.43
CA SER A 84 -0.67 -8.15 -13.08
C SER A 84 0.55 -7.28 -12.81
N LEU A 85 1.73 -7.90 -12.91
CA LEU A 85 3.00 -7.21 -12.91
C LEU A 85 3.02 -6.29 -14.15
N GLY A 86 3.13 -4.98 -13.93
CA GLY A 86 3.00 -3.93 -14.95
C GLY A 86 1.74 -3.06 -14.84
N ASP A 87 0.72 -3.49 -14.10
CA ASP A 87 -0.50 -2.70 -13.84
C ASP A 87 -0.42 -1.88 -12.53
N TYR A 88 0.73 -1.94 -11.86
CA TYR A 88 1.08 -1.10 -10.73
C TYR A 88 2.58 -0.89 -10.67
N GLU A 89 2.98 0.23 -10.09
CA GLU A 89 4.38 0.56 -9.85
C GLU A 89 4.60 0.79 -8.35
N ASN A 90 5.70 0.24 -7.83
CA ASN A 90 6.21 0.58 -6.51
C ASN A 90 7.36 1.56 -6.67
N ILE A 91 7.30 2.69 -5.97
CA ILE A 91 8.34 3.73 -6.00
C ILE A 91 8.89 3.92 -4.60
N ASP A 92 10.21 3.87 -4.47
CA ASP A 92 10.90 4.24 -3.24
C ASP A 92 10.75 5.74 -3.00
N LYS A 93 10.19 6.12 -1.86
CA LYS A 93 9.89 7.52 -1.58
C LYS A 93 11.14 8.35 -1.35
N ASN A 94 12.23 7.73 -0.90
CA ASN A 94 13.50 8.40 -0.61
C ASN A 94 14.34 8.54 -1.87
N THR A 95 14.52 7.45 -2.64
CA THR A 95 15.38 7.45 -3.84
C THR A 95 14.64 7.85 -5.12
N LYS A 96 13.31 7.81 -5.13
CA LYS A 96 12.44 7.98 -6.32
C LYS A 96 12.65 6.91 -7.40
N GLU A 97 13.28 5.81 -7.04
CA GLU A 97 13.50 4.70 -7.96
C GLU A 97 12.32 3.74 -7.94
N ALA A 98 11.97 3.22 -9.12
CA ALA A 98 11.02 2.14 -9.25
C ALA A 98 11.60 0.86 -8.62
N LYS A 99 10.88 0.31 -7.63
CA LYS A 99 11.17 -0.99 -7.02
C LYS A 99 10.42 -2.05 -7.81
N ARG A 100 11.14 -2.77 -8.67
CA ARG A 100 10.60 -3.85 -9.49
C ARG A 100 10.36 -5.12 -8.65
N GLU A 101 10.24 -6.28 -9.29
CA GLU A 101 9.72 -7.52 -8.70
C GLU A 101 10.52 -8.06 -7.49
N ASP A 102 11.73 -7.58 -7.28
CA ASP A 102 12.68 -8.05 -6.28
C ASP A 102 13.53 -6.89 -5.75
N TRP A 103 13.13 -6.31 -4.61
CA TRP A 103 14.04 -5.41 -3.89
C TRP A 103 14.50 -6.03 -2.58
N GLU A 104 15.72 -5.69 -2.19
CA GLU A 104 16.33 -6.12 -0.94
C GLU A 104 16.04 -5.12 0.17
N ILE A 105 16.05 -5.61 1.42
CA ILE A 105 16.04 -4.76 2.61
C ILE A 105 16.97 -5.37 3.66
N SER A 106 18.01 -4.61 4.03
CA SER A 106 19.00 -5.09 4.99
C SER A 106 18.41 -5.15 6.39
N LYS A 107 19.05 -5.93 7.25
CA LYS A 107 18.72 -5.98 8.68
C LYS A 107 18.71 -4.58 9.28
N GLY A 108 17.61 -4.23 9.94
CA GLY A 108 17.46 -2.96 10.66
C GLY A 108 17.10 -1.77 9.77
N GLU A 109 17.09 -1.94 8.44
CA GLU A 109 16.67 -0.89 7.52
C GLU A 109 15.15 -0.76 7.48
N ASP A 110 14.71 0.44 7.12
CA ASP A 110 13.34 0.74 6.78
C ASP A 110 13.24 1.47 5.44
N ASN A 111 12.04 1.43 4.87
CA ASN A 111 11.72 2.06 3.61
C ASN A 111 10.26 2.52 3.58
N MET A 112 10.00 3.55 2.80
CA MET A 112 8.66 3.99 2.44
C MET A 112 8.46 3.77 0.95
N ILE A 113 7.48 2.94 0.60
CA ILE A 113 7.11 2.65 -0.78
C ILE A 113 5.76 3.31 -1.08
N THR A 114 5.66 3.99 -2.21
CA THR A 114 4.37 4.38 -2.78
C THR A 114 4.02 3.41 -3.91
N SER A 115 2.87 2.76 -3.81
CA SER A 115 2.30 1.93 -4.87
C SER A 115 1.17 2.67 -5.58
N ARG A 116 1.23 2.75 -6.92
CA ARG A 116 0.16 3.33 -7.75
C ARG A 116 -0.49 2.23 -8.57
N ILE A 117 -1.81 2.08 -8.47
CA ILE A 117 -2.57 1.00 -9.13
C ILE A 117 -3.33 1.60 -10.32
N GLU A 118 -3.01 1.18 -11.54
CA GLU A 118 -3.53 1.79 -12.77
C GLU A 118 -4.89 1.24 -13.25
N LYS A 119 -5.46 0.29 -12.50
CA LYS A 119 -6.69 -0.44 -12.82
C LYS A 119 -7.91 -0.03 -11.99
N LEU A 120 -7.84 1.08 -11.26
CA LEU A 120 -8.99 1.59 -10.52
C LEU A 120 -9.82 2.52 -11.39
N TYR A 121 -11.14 2.43 -11.23
CA TYR A 121 -12.10 3.21 -12.02
C TYR A 121 -13.08 3.93 -11.10
N ILE A 122 -13.52 5.11 -11.55
CA ILE A 122 -14.62 5.87 -10.98
C ILE A 122 -15.69 6.11 -12.04
N ASP A 123 -16.94 6.13 -11.61
CA ASP A 123 -18.06 6.48 -12.48
C ASP A 123 -17.99 7.95 -12.91
N MET A 124 -18.57 8.26 -14.06
CA MET A 124 -18.56 9.61 -14.63
C MET A 124 -19.21 10.65 -13.70
N ASP A 125 -20.23 10.27 -12.94
CA ASP A 125 -20.94 11.18 -12.03
C ASP A 125 -20.06 11.62 -10.86
N ASP A 126 -19.34 10.69 -10.25
CA ASP A 126 -18.37 10.99 -9.19
C ASP A 126 -17.20 11.79 -9.73
N ALA A 127 -16.72 11.48 -10.95
CA ALA A 127 -15.68 12.29 -11.58
C ALA A 127 -16.14 13.74 -11.83
N LYS A 128 -17.36 13.95 -12.32
CA LYS A 128 -17.96 15.29 -12.49
C LYS A 128 -18.00 16.07 -11.16
N LYS A 129 -18.36 15.41 -10.05
CA LYS A 129 -18.35 16.03 -8.71
C LYS A 129 -16.94 16.43 -8.28
N ILE A 130 -15.95 15.56 -8.51
CA ILE A 130 -14.55 15.81 -8.19
C ILE A 130 -14.01 17.02 -8.98
N PHE A 131 -14.21 17.03 -10.30
CA PHE A 131 -13.76 18.12 -11.17
C PHE A 131 -14.39 19.46 -10.77
N LYS A 132 -15.68 19.45 -10.43
CA LYS A 132 -16.39 20.63 -9.95
C LYS A 132 -15.84 21.14 -8.62
N LYS A 133 -15.58 20.26 -7.65
CA LYS A 133 -15.10 20.67 -6.31
C LYS A 133 -13.73 21.32 -6.37
N TYR A 134 -12.81 20.78 -7.17
CA TYR A 134 -11.45 21.31 -7.28
C TYR A 134 -11.23 22.25 -8.46
N ALA A 135 -12.30 22.70 -9.12
CA ALA A 135 -12.26 23.60 -10.27
C ALA A 135 -11.24 23.15 -11.34
N VAL A 136 -11.23 21.86 -11.66
CA VAL A 136 -10.30 21.28 -12.64
C VAL A 136 -10.65 21.84 -14.02
N ASN A 137 -9.76 22.66 -14.59
CA ASN A 137 -9.94 23.29 -15.90
C ASN A 137 -9.63 22.31 -17.05
N LYS A 138 -10.38 21.20 -17.10
CA LYS A 138 -10.33 20.23 -18.18
C LYS A 138 -11.76 19.82 -18.55
N ASP A 139 -12.02 19.69 -19.84
CA ASP A 139 -13.25 19.10 -20.33
C ASP A 139 -13.23 17.61 -20.02
N ILE A 140 -14.08 17.18 -19.07
CA ILE A 140 -14.13 15.81 -18.57
C ILE A 140 -14.45 14.78 -19.66
N GLU A 141 -15.10 15.19 -20.76
CA GLU A 141 -15.48 14.28 -21.85
C GLU A 141 -14.37 14.15 -22.90
N ASN A 142 -13.49 15.16 -23.00
CA ASN A 142 -12.54 15.30 -24.12
C ASN A 142 -11.07 15.40 -23.72
N PHE A 143 -10.75 15.50 -22.43
CA PHE A 143 -9.36 15.59 -21.98
C PHE A 143 -8.58 14.30 -22.30
N ARG A 144 -7.29 14.46 -22.62
CA ARG A 144 -6.40 13.34 -23.02
C ARG A 144 -5.34 13.01 -21.97
N ASP A 145 -4.86 14.01 -21.24
CA ASP A 145 -3.79 13.83 -20.24
C ASP A 145 -4.36 13.74 -18.82
N SER A 146 -3.58 13.24 -17.86
CA SER A 146 -4.01 13.16 -16.46
C SER A 146 -4.43 14.51 -15.85
N ALA A 147 -5.48 14.47 -15.05
CA ALA A 147 -5.92 15.56 -14.18
C ALA A 147 -5.35 15.32 -12.78
N LYS A 148 -4.48 16.21 -12.33
CA LYS A 148 -4.00 16.23 -10.94
C LYS A 148 -5.09 16.82 -10.05
N ILE A 149 -5.55 16.07 -9.06
CA ILE A 149 -6.72 16.44 -8.27
C ILE A 149 -6.30 17.10 -6.96
N VAL A 150 -5.96 16.30 -5.96
CA VAL A 150 -5.60 16.75 -4.61
C VAL A 150 -4.80 15.65 -3.92
N SER A 151 -4.21 15.94 -2.76
CA SER A 151 -3.56 14.89 -1.94
C SER A 151 -4.57 13.80 -1.54
N TYR A 152 -4.16 12.53 -1.53
CA TYR A 152 -5.07 11.44 -1.16
C TYR A 152 -5.64 11.60 0.26
N LYS A 153 -4.83 12.10 1.20
CA LYS A 153 -5.30 12.48 2.55
C LYS A 153 -6.48 13.45 2.54
N GLU A 154 -6.49 14.42 1.64
CA GLU A 154 -7.57 15.40 1.50
C GLU A 154 -8.74 14.82 0.70
N PHE A 155 -8.45 14.10 -0.38
CA PHE A 155 -9.46 13.39 -1.18
C PHE A 155 -10.37 12.52 -0.32
N ARG A 156 -9.79 11.74 0.62
CA ARG A 156 -10.55 10.88 1.54
C ARG A 156 -11.49 11.65 2.46
N LYS A 157 -11.12 12.86 2.87
CA LYS A 157 -11.96 13.72 3.71
C LYS A 157 -13.10 14.32 2.89
N ASP A 158 -12.81 14.66 1.65
CA ASP A 158 -13.69 15.39 0.76
C ASP A 158 -14.71 14.53 0.02
N PHE A 159 -14.39 13.25 -0.19
CA PHE A 159 -15.23 12.26 -0.88
C PHE A 159 -15.30 10.92 -0.11
N PRO A 160 -15.71 10.91 1.17
CA PRO A 160 -15.78 9.69 1.97
C PRO A 160 -16.73 8.63 1.39
N GLU A 161 -17.73 9.04 0.61
CA GLU A 161 -18.64 8.13 -0.10
C GLU A 161 -17.95 7.34 -1.21
N ILE A 162 -17.00 7.95 -1.94
CA ILE A 162 -16.21 7.27 -2.97
C ILE A 162 -15.29 6.25 -2.30
N ILE A 163 -14.62 6.66 -1.22
CA ILE A 163 -13.78 5.75 -0.43
C ILE A 163 -14.58 4.55 0.09
N LYS A 164 -15.76 4.78 0.65
CA LYS A 164 -16.65 3.70 1.11
C LYS A 164 -17.06 2.76 -0.02
N LYS A 165 -17.24 3.23 -1.26
CA LYS A 165 -17.50 2.35 -2.41
C LYS A 165 -16.30 1.42 -2.66
N MET A 166 -15.08 1.94 -2.58
CA MET A 166 -13.84 1.16 -2.77
C MET A 166 -13.64 0.15 -1.62
N GLU A 167 -13.99 0.50 -0.38
CA GLU A 167 -13.90 -0.41 0.78
C GLU A 167 -14.91 -1.57 0.76
N LYS A 168 -15.94 -1.55 -0.10
CA LYS A 168 -16.96 -2.61 -0.15
C LYS A 168 -16.36 -3.97 -0.52
N VAL A 169 -15.35 -3.97 -1.39
CA VAL A 169 -14.63 -5.20 -1.74
C VAL A 169 -13.35 -5.25 -0.90
N PRO A 170 -13.09 -6.36 -0.19
CA PRO A 170 -11.91 -6.46 0.66
C PRO A 170 -10.66 -6.64 -0.21
N ASP A 171 -10.09 -5.51 -0.62
CA ASP A 171 -8.87 -5.47 -1.39
C ASP A 171 -7.66 -5.74 -0.49
N THR A 172 -6.65 -6.40 -1.04
CA THR A 172 -5.47 -6.82 -0.28
C THR A 172 -4.18 -6.61 -1.06
N VAL A 173 -3.10 -6.36 -0.33
CA VAL A 173 -1.73 -6.47 -0.82
C VAL A 173 -1.08 -7.69 -0.17
N GLN A 174 -0.56 -8.59 -1.00
CA GLN A 174 0.27 -9.71 -0.57
C GLN A 174 1.73 -9.27 -0.63
N VAL A 175 2.43 -9.36 0.49
CA VAL A 175 3.87 -9.16 0.56
C VAL A 175 4.53 -10.52 0.60
N THR A 176 5.48 -10.76 -0.29
CA THR A 176 6.28 -11.98 -0.35
C THR A 176 7.72 -11.64 -0.04
N THR A 177 8.33 -12.39 0.86
CA THR A 177 9.70 -12.18 1.33
C THR A 177 10.52 -13.46 1.22
N ARG A 178 11.82 -13.32 1.03
CA ARG A 178 12.81 -14.41 1.19
C ARG A 178 13.98 -13.89 2.01
N ASP A 179 14.34 -14.64 3.04
CA ASP A 179 15.57 -14.37 3.78
C ASP A 179 16.77 -14.75 2.92
N ASN A 180 17.84 -13.95 2.99
CA ASN A 180 19.09 -14.24 2.32
C ASN A 180 19.61 -15.65 2.71
N GLY A 181 19.87 -16.47 1.70
CA GLY A 181 20.35 -17.84 1.86
C GLY A 181 19.27 -18.89 2.13
N LYS A 182 17.98 -18.51 2.23
CA LYS A 182 16.87 -19.46 2.27
C LYS A 182 16.29 -19.71 0.88
N LYS A 183 15.80 -20.92 0.64
CA LYS A 183 15.08 -21.28 -0.60
C LYS A 183 13.59 -20.96 -0.56
N ASN A 184 13.01 -20.87 0.64
CA ASN A 184 11.58 -20.75 0.82
C ASN A 184 11.15 -19.28 0.83
N TYR A 185 10.03 -19.00 0.17
CA TYR A 185 9.35 -17.72 0.22
C TYR A 185 8.27 -17.76 1.30
N GLU A 186 8.13 -16.66 2.02
CA GLU A 186 7.05 -16.43 2.97
C GLU A 186 6.13 -15.36 2.40
N SER A 187 4.82 -15.56 2.50
CA SER A 187 3.84 -14.58 2.03
C SER A 187 2.85 -14.21 3.12
N LYS A 188 2.54 -12.92 3.23
CA LYS A 188 1.51 -12.40 4.13
C LYS A 188 0.61 -11.43 3.39
N LYS A 189 -0.70 -11.54 3.60
CA LYS A 189 -1.71 -10.62 3.05
C LYS A 189 -2.06 -9.55 4.07
N PHE A 190 -2.20 -8.32 3.58
CA PHE A 190 -2.63 -7.16 4.34
C PHE A 190 -3.84 -6.56 3.66
N LYS A 191 -4.88 -6.21 4.43
CA LYS A 191 -6.05 -5.50 3.91
C LYS A 191 -5.64 -4.08 3.51
N ILE A 192 -6.06 -3.65 2.32
CA ILE A 192 -5.92 -2.26 1.89
C ILE A 192 -7.02 -1.44 2.55
N SER A 193 -6.60 -0.37 3.21
CA SER A 193 -7.49 0.62 3.81
C SER A 193 -7.60 1.81 2.86
N TRP A 194 -8.56 1.76 1.93
CA TRP A 194 -8.90 2.86 1.02
C TRP A 194 -9.31 4.12 1.77
#